data_AF-A0A4D4MCC1-F1
#
_entry.id   AF-A0A4D4MCC1-F1
#
_cell.length_a   1.000
_cell.length_b   1.000
_cell.length_c   1.000
_cell.angle_alpha   90.00
_cell.angle_beta   90.00
_cell.angle_gamma   90.00
#
_symmetry.space_group_name_H-M   'P 1'
#
loop_
_entity.id
_entity.type
_entity.pdbx_description
1 polymer ?
#
loop_
_entity_poly.entity_id
_entity_poly.type
_entity_poly.pdbx_seq_one_letter_code
_entity_poly.pdbx_strand_id
1 'polypeptide(L)'
;MMNGGATGASGWLLVPTDRKKGIECRDIWTHRDPNYWNAAWGYVRSPYGSPTTTGLGINSKDKRTQDQLHIHIATFQSDAKTYLDARSPSEIATTPGDWAKKLLTVPSDSKPGQVYRVLHVKDLATDNLFNLLQSNVVSSDQMGNQTMIVIPAKSGGFYVLNSDISLSQGAAFGTGTCNHLLKCS
;
A
#
# COMPACT_ATOMS: atom_id res chain seq x y z
N MET A 1 -8.44 11.65 11.05
CA MET A 1 -8.41 11.97 9.61
C MET A 1 -7.94 13.41 9.45
N MET A 2 -6.99 13.66 8.55
CA MET A 2 -6.46 15.00 8.25
C MET A 2 -6.44 15.23 6.74
N ASN A 3 -6.58 16.48 6.28
CA ASN A 3 -6.37 16.84 4.88
C ASN A 3 -4.86 16.87 4.61
N GLY A 4 -4.40 16.13 3.60
CA GLY A 4 -2.97 15.97 3.29
C GLY A 4 -2.38 17.05 2.39
N GLY A 5 -3.17 18.03 1.92
CA GLY A 5 -2.73 18.99 0.90
C GLY A 5 -2.10 20.27 1.44
N ALA A 6 -0.82 20.49 1.14
CA ALA A 6 -0.32 21.82 0.78
C ALA A 6 -0.43 21.95 -0.75
N THR A 7 -1.27 22.87 -1.22
CA THR A 7 -1.48 23.23 -2.64
C THR A 7 -1.90 22.08 -3.59
N GLY A 8 -3.21 21.91 -3.80
CA GLY A 8 -3.76 21.29 -5.02
C GLY A 8 -3.84 19.75 -5.09
N ALA A 9 -3.26 19.01 -4.14
CA ALA A 9 -3.43 17.56 -4.08
C ALA A 9 -4.68 17.16 -3.28
N SER A 10 -5.59 16.41 -3.91
CA SER A 10 -6.79 15.85 -3.28
C SER A 10 -6.46 14.51 -2.61
N GLY A 11 -6.08 14.57 -1.33
CA GLY A 11 -5.79 13.39 -0.53
C GLY A 11 -6.06 13.59 0.95
N TRP A 12 -6.44 12.50 1.63
CA TRP A 12 -6.67 12.47 3.07
C TRP A 12 -5.65 11.55 3.75
N LEU A 13 -5.42 11.77 5.03
CA LEU A 13 -4.56 10.93 5.86
C LEU A 13 -5.38 10.29 6.98
N LEU A 14 -5.33 8.97 7.09
CA LEU A 14 -5.63 8.30 8.35
C LEU A 14 -4.38 8.36 9.23
N VAL A 15 -4.55 8.84 10.46
CA VAL A 15 -3.47 8.99 11.45
C VAL A 15 -3.99 8.41 12.77
N PRO A 16 -3.26 7.49 13.44
CA PRO A 16 -3.59 7.06 14.78
C PRO A 16 -3.60 8.23 15.77
N THR A 17 -4.42 8.13 16.82
CA THR A 17 -4.48 9.15 17.87
C THR A 17 -3.31 9.07 18.84
N ASP A 18 -2.70 7.90 18.97
CA ASP A 18 -1.46 7.70 19.71
C ASP A 18 -0.22 7.88 18.81
N ARG A 19 0.93 8.04 19.45
CA ARG A 19 2.20 8.26 18.75
C ARG A 19 2.73 6.93 18.22
N LYS A 20 2.69 6.77 16.90
CA LYS A 20 3.38 5.70 16.17
C LYS A 20 4.24 6.39 15.12
N LYS A 21 5.53 6.06 15.01
CA LYS A 21 6.43 6.69 14.02
C LYS A 21 6.06 6.33 12.59
N GLY A 22 5.72 5.08 12.32
CA GLY A 22 5.40 4.63 10.97
C GLY A 22 5.33 3.12 10.83
N ILE A 23 5.55 2.63 9.60
CA ILE A 23 5.50 1.21 9.25
C ILE A 23 6.53 0.36 9.99
N GLU A 24 7.49 0.96 10.70
CA GLU A 24 8.45 0.29 11.58
C GLU A 24 8.01 0.14 13.05
N CYS A 25 6.80 0.59 13.41
CA CYS A 25 6.29 0.45 14.78
C CYS A 25 5.73 -0.93 15.07
N ARG A 26 6.42 -1.71 15.91
CA ARG A 26 6.06 -3.12 16.22
C ARG A 26 4.59 -3.36 16.54
N ASP A 27 3.96 -2.47 17.29
CA ASP A 27 2.57 -2.65 17.74
C ASP A 27 1.56 -2.76 16.58
N ILE A 28 1.84 -2.14 15.42
CA ILE A 28 0.92 -2.11 14.28
C ILE A 28 0.82 -3.47 13.56
N TRP A 29 1.73 -4.43 13.85
CA TRP A 29 1.67 -5.80 13.32
C TRP A 29 1.63 -6.90 14.38
N THR A 30 1.58 -6.58 15.67
CA THR A 30 1.52 -7.59 16.76
C THR A 30 0.13 -7.73 17.40
N HIS A 31 -0.96 -7.52 16.65
CA HIS A 31 -2.36 -7.56 17.13
C HIS A 31 -2.69 -6.62 18.31
N ARG A 32 -1.79 -5.67 18.63
CA ARG A 32 -2.00 -4.70 19.71
C ARG A 32 -2.81 -3.50 19.25
N ASP A 33 -2.52 -3.05 18.04
CA ASP A 33 -3.19 -1.90 17.45
C ASP A 33 -4.37 -2.33 16.55
N PRO A 34 -5.32 -1.41 16.30
CA PRO A 34 -6.41 -1.63 15.35
C PRO A 34 -5.90 -1.95 13.93
N ASN A 35 -6.74 -2.61 13.14
CA ASN A 35 -6.49 -2.78 11.71
C ASN A 35 -6.68 -1.44 10.97
N TYR A 36 -5.60 -0.67 10.86
CA TYR A 36 -5.61 0.65 10.22
C TYR A 36 -5.97 0.61 8.74
N TRP A 37 -5.72 -0.50 8.04
CA TRP A 37 -6.11 -0.66 6.63
C TRP A 37 -7.63 -0.75 6.49
N ASN A 38 -8.29 -1.55 7.34
CA ASN A 38 -9.76 -1.61 7.39
C ASN A 38 -10.36 -0.25 7.76
N ALA A 39 -9.80 0.41 8.78
CA ALA A 39 -10.26 1.73 9.22
C ALA A 39 -10.12 2.78 8.11
N ALA A 40 -8.97 2.84 7.42
CA ALA A 40 -8.72 3.78 6.34
C ALA A 40 -9.69 3.54 5.17
N TRP A 41 -9.95 2.28 4.83
CA TRP A 41 -10.92 1.93 3.79
C TRP A 41 -12.36 2.34 4.14
N GLY A 42 -12.73 2.31 5.42
CA GLY A 42 -14.02 2.84 5.89
C GLY A 42 -14.24 4.32 5.48
N TYR A 43 -13.16 5.11 5.46
CA TYR A 43 -13.19 6.51 5.02
C TYR A 43 -13.13 6.69 3.49
N VAL A 44 -12.73 5.67 2.72
CA VAL A 44 -12.86 5.71 1.25
C VAL A 44 -14.33 5.68 0.84
N ARG A 45 -15.16 4.96 1.59
CA ARG A 45 -16.60 4.78 1.30
C ARG A 45 -17.48 5.96 1.78
N SER A 46 -16.92 6.94 2.49
CA SER A 46 -17.69 8.04 3.10
C SER A 46 -16.81 9.24 3.40
N PRO A 47 -17.27 10.49 3.19
CA PRO A 47 -17.32 11.25 1.93
C PRO A 47 -15.94 11.58 1.30
N TYR A 48 -14.85 10.93 1.71
CA TYR A 48 -13.48 11.38 1.42
C TYR A 48 -12.85 10.81 0.13
N GLY A 49 -13.55 9.92 -0.57
CA GLY A 49 -13.07 9.31 -1.81
C GLY A 49 -14.17 8.56 -2.57
N SER A 50 -13.74 7.79 -3.57
CA SER A 50 -14.59 6.84 -4.29
C SER A 50 -13.90 5.48 -4.33
N PRO A 51 -14.58 4.37 -3.98
CA PRO A 51 -14.03 3.03 -4.12
C PRO A 51 -13.57 2.68 -5.54
N THR A 52 -13.99 3.43 -6.56
CA THR A 52 -13.61 3.20 -7.96
C THR A 52 -12.35 3.92 -8.39
N THR A 53 -11.85 4.88 -7.61
CA THR A 53 -10.68 5.71 -7.99
C THR A 53 -9.67 5.87 -6.87
N THR A 54 -10.03 5.55 -5.62
CA THR A 54 -9.20 5.77 -4.44
C THR A 54 -8.51 4.49 -3.98
N GLY A 55 -7.23 4.59 -3.69
CA GLY A 55 -6.42 3.58 -3.04
C GLY A 55 -5.89 4.05 -1.69
N LEU A 56 -5.22 3.13 -1.00
CA LEU A 56 -4.55 3.39 0.28
C LEU A 56 -3.05 3.20 0.12
N GLY A 57 -2.23 3.99 0.79
CA GLY A 57 -0.79 3.80 0.73
C GLY A 57 -0.05 4.34 1.94
N ILE A 58 1.14 3.80 2.19
CA ILE A 58 2.03 4.26 3.26
C ILE A 58 3.46 4.24 2.75
N ASN A 59 4.18 5.34 2.99
CA ASN A 59 5.59 5.45 2.63
C ASN A 59 6.47 4.72 3.66
N SER A 60 7.61 4.23 3.19
CA SER A 60 8.71 3.76 4.05
C SER A 60 9.25 4.89 4.94
N LYS A 61 10.03 4.51 5.95
CA LYS A 61 10.69 5.45 6.86
C LYS A 61 11.50 6.52 6.12
N ASP A 62 12.26 6.13 5.12
CA ASP A 62 13.18 7.04 4.42
C ASP A 62 12.51 7.85 3.30
N LYS A 63 11.20 7.65 3.07
CA LYS A 63 10.42 8.34 2.04
C LYS A 63 9.26 9.16 2.60
N ARG A 64 9.18 9.33 3.91
CA ARG A 64 8.24 10.25 4.56
C ARG A 64 8.99 11.40 5.24
N THR A 65 8.28 12.48 5.52
CA THR A 65 8.86 13.66 6.19
C THR A 65 8.36 13.83 7.63
N GLN A 66 7.28 13.15 8.01
CA GLN A 66 6.74 13.13 9.37
C GLN A 66 7.03 11.79 10.06
N ASP A 67 7.50 11.83 11.30
CA ASP A 67 7.61 10.67 12.19
C ASP A 67 6.29 10.40 12.93
N GLN A 68 5.22 10.31 12.16
CA GLN A 68 3.90 9.89 12.62
C GLN A 68 3.29 8.98 11.54
N LEU A 69 2.79 7.80 11.93
CA LEU A 69 2.13 6.85 11.05
C LEU A 69 0.97 7.55 10.36
N HIS A 70 0.98 7.54 9.03
CA HIS A 70 -0.12 8.02 8.23
C HIS A 70 -0.34 7.11 7.02
N ILE A 71 -1.59 6.74 6.79
CA ILE A 71 -2.02 6.05 5.56
C ILE A 71 -2.64 7.12 4.66
N HIS A 72 -2.06 7.31 3.48
CA HIS A 72 -2.59 8.10 2.40
C HIS A 72 -3.87 7.46 1.86
N ILE A 73 -4.91 8.27 1.73
CA ILE A 73 -6.16 7.96 1.03
C ILE A 73 -6.18 8.90 -0.17
N ALA A 74 -5.82 8.36 -1.33
CA ALA A 74 -5.56 9.16 -2.53
C ALA A 74 -5.96 8.42 -3.80
N THR A 75 -6.18 9.18 -4.88
CA THR A 75 -6.50 8.62 -6.19
C THR A 75 -5.35 7.77 -6.70
N PHE A 76 -5.62 6.54 -7.13
CA PHE A 76 -4.61 5.69 -7.78
C PHE A 76 -4.44 6.06 -9.26
N GLN A 77 -3.29 5.72 -9.84
CA GLN A 77 -3.03 5.86 -11.28
C GLN A 77 -3.87 4.85 -12.08
N SER A 78 -4.50 5.29 -13.17
CA SER A 78 -5.39 4.44 -13.97
C SER A 78 -4.64 3.32 -14.69
N ASP A 79 -3.39 3.57 -15.10
CA ASP A 79 -2.57 2.56 -15.79
C ASP A 79 -2.21 1.41 -14.84
N ALA A 80 -1.90 1.71 -13.58
CA ALA A 80 -1.64 0.70 -12.55
C ALA A 80 -2.87 -0.19 -12.34
N LYS A 81 -4.06 0.41 -12.23
CA LYS A 81 -5.33 -0.32 -12.07
C LYS A 81 -5.61 -1.24 -13.25
N THR A 82 -5.51 -0.70 -14.46
CA THR A 82 -5.76 -1.44 -15.71
C THR A 82 -4.78 -2.60 -15.86
N TYR A 83 -3.50 -2.36 -15.56
CA TYR A 83 -2.46 -3.38 -15.61
C TYR A 83 -2.74 -4.54 -14.63
N LEU A 84 -3.09 -4.22 -13.38
CA LEU A 84 -3.37 -5.20 -12.34
C LEU A 84 -4.62 -6.03 -12.64
N ASP A 85 -5.70 -5.40 -13.12
CA ASP A 85 -6.93 -6.09 -13.51
C ASP A 85 -6.76 -7.03 -14.70
N ALA A 86 -5.73 -6.80 -15.53
CA ALA A 86 -5.41 -7.67 -16.66
C ALA A 86 -4.53 -8.87 -16.27
N ARG A 87 -4.07 -8.97 -15.02
CA ARG A 87 -3.22 -10.09 -14.57
C ARG A 87 -4.05 -11.34 -14.30
N SER A 88 -3.48 -12.48 -14.66
CA SER A 88 -4.04 -13.78 -14.31
C SER A 88 -3.77 -14.14 -12.83
N PRO A 89 -4.60 -14.98 -12.20
CA PRO A 89 -4.36 -15.44 -10.83
C PRO A 89 -3.03 -16.17 -10.60
N SER A 90 -2.35 -16.65 -11.65
CA SER A 90 -1.04 -17.28 -11.53
C SER A 90 0.12 -16.27 -11.45
N GLU A 91 -0.10 -15.02 -11.86
CA GLU A 91 0.88 -13.92 -11.79
C GLU A 91 0.87 -13.20 -10.44
N ILE A 92 -0.24 -13.25 -9.71
CA ILE A 92 -0.44 -12.58 -8.41
C ILE A 92 -0.53 -13.63 -7.31
N ALA A 93 0.02 -13.36 -6.12
CA ALA A 93 -0.16 -14.27 -5.00
C ALA A 93 -1.63 -14.24 -4.54
N THR A 94 -2.23 -15.40 -4.31
CA THR A 94 -3.57 -15.54 -3.72
C THR A 94 -3.53 -16.06 -2.28
N THR A 95 -2.34 -16.41 -1.80
CA THR A 95 -2.08 -16.79 -0.41
C THR A 95 -0.89 -15.99 0.13
N PRO A 96 -0.89 -15.60 1.42
CA PRO A 96 0.21 -14.82 1.99
C PRO A 96 1.59 -15.46 1.84
N GLY A 97 1.70 -16.79 1.94
CA GLY A 97 2.96 -17.53 1.84
C GLY A 97 3.63 -17.47 0.45
N ASP A 98 2.91 -17.07 -0.59
CA ASP A 98 3.45 -16.85 -1.93
C ASP A 98 3.74 -15.39 -2.25
N TRP A 99 3.34 -14.46 -1.37
CA TRP A 99 3.44 -13.03 -1.63
C TRP A 99 4.86 -12.58 -1.95
N ALA A 100 5.86 -13.06 -1.20
CA ALA A 100 7.26 -12.71 -1.42
C ALA A 100 7.80 -13.07 -2.83
N LYS A 101 7.16 -14.03 -3.52
CA LYS A 101 7.64 -14.62 -4.77
C LYS A 101 7.01 -14.01 -6.02
N LYS A 102 5.91 -13.27 -5.89
CA LYS A 102 5.10 -12.78 -7.00
C LYS A 102 5.41 -11.33 -7.31
N LEU A 103 6.39 -11.12 -8.19
CA LEU A 103 6.86 -9.81 -8.61
C LEU A 103 6.20 -9.37 -9.90
N LEU A 104 5.74 -8.12 -9.93
CA LEU A 104 5.26 -7.43 -11.11
C LEU A 104 5.93 -6.06 -11.23
N THR A 105 6.34 -5.71 -12.45
CA THR A 105 6.67 -4.32 -12.82
C THR A 105 5.38 -3.58 -13.18
N VAL A 106 4.85 -2.81 -12.22
CA VAL A 106 3.58 -2.10 -12.36
C VAL A 106 3.82 -0.71 -12.96
N PRO A 107 3.14 -0.36 -14.07
CA PRO A 107 3.30 0.95 -14.71
C PRO A 107 2.61 2.05 -13.89
N SER A 108 2.96 3.29 -14.23
CA SER A 108 2.26 4.48 -13.77
C SER A 108 2.19 5.49 -14.92
N ASP A 109 1.13 6.29 -14.98
CA ASP A 109 0.79 7.15 -16.13
C ASP A 109 1.97 7.99 -16.66
N SER A 110 2.86 8.49 -15.79
CA SER A 110 3.94 9.42 -16.16
C SER A 110 5.33 9.05 -15.63
N LYS A 111 5.50 7.88 -15.02
CA LYS A 111 6.80 7.44 -14.47
C LYS A 111 7.12 6.03 -14.96
N PRO A 112 8.42 5.68 -15.13
CA PRO A 112 8.83 4.30 -15.41
C PRO A 112 8.20 3.36 -14.39
N GLY A 113 7.80 2.14 -14.78
CA GLY A 113 7.19 1.18 -13.86
C GLY A 113 8.15 0.73 -12.74
N GLN A 114 7.58 0.37 -11.59
CA GLN A 114 8.33 -0.11 -10.42
C GLN A 114 7.97 -1.54 -10.08
N VAL A 115 8.89 -2.22 -9.41
CA VAL A 115 8.72 -3.62 -9.02
C VAL A 115 7.99 -3.70 -7.69
N TYR A 116 6.93 -4.51 -7.66
CA TYR A 116 6.14 -4.78 -6.47
C TYR A 116 5.94 -6.27 -6.28
N ARG A 117 5.94 -6.72 -5.02
CA ARG A 117 5.36 -7.99 -4.61
C ARG A 117 3.85 -7.82 -4.50
N VAL A 118 3.05 -8.64 -5.17
CA VAL A 118 1.60 -8.45 -5.26
C VAL A 118 0.84 -9.63 -4.67
N LEU A 119 -0.06 -9.33 -3.73
CA LEU A 119 -1.01 -10.25 -3.11
C LEU A 119 -2.43 -9.78 -3.39
N HIS A 120 -3.32 -10.69 -3.75
CA HIS A 120 -4.75 -10.46 -3.76
C HIS A 120 -5.36 -10.92 -2.44
N VAL A 121 -6.14 -10.05 -1.79
CA VAL A 121 -6.89 -10.37 -0.57
C VAL A 121 -8.38 -10.15 -0.80
N LYS A 122 -9.20 -10.97 -0.15
CA LYS A 122 -10.67 -10.91 -0.28
C LYS A 122 -11.26 -9.63 0.31
N ASP A 123 -10.72 -9.18 1.43
CA ASP A 123 -11.15 -7.99 2.15
C ASP A 123 -10.00 -7.44 3.01
N LEU A 124 -10.22 -6.29 3.64
CA LEU A 124 -9.27 -5.65 4.54
C LEU A 124 -9.63 -5.85 6.02
N ALA A 125 -10.76 -6.50 6.32
CA ALA A 125 -11.27 -6.65 7.67
C ALA A 125 -10.72 -7.90 8.37
N THR A 126 -10.46 -8.96 7.61
CA THR A 126 -10.01 -10.27 8.09
C THR A 126 -8.58 -10.21 8.61
N ASP A 127 -7.66 -9.70 7.79
CA ASP A 127 -6.23 -9.70 8.11
C ASP A 127 -5.68 -8.29 8.27
N ASN A 128 -4.74 -8.14 9.22
CA ASN A 128 -3.92 -6.95 9.30
C ASN A 128 -2.77 -7.04 8.29
N LEU A 129 -2.79 -6.21 7.24
CA LEU A 129 -1.80 -6.29 6.17
C LEU A 129 -0.36 -6.02 6.63
N PHE A 130 -0.13 -5.24 7.69
CA PHE A 130 1.21 -5.08 8.26
C PHE A 130 1.72 -6.38 8.89
N ASN A 131 0.83 -7.13 9.53
CA ASN A 131 1.14 -8.46 10.05
C ASN A 131 1.43 -9.46 8.92
N LEU A 132 0.63 -9.43 7.85
CA LEU A 132 0.89 -10.28 6.69
C LEU A 132 2.27 -9.98 6.07
N LEU A 133 2.63 -8.71 5.93
CA LEU A 133 3.92 -8.29 5.40
C LEU A 133 5.08 -8.82 6.27
N GLN A 134 5.01 -8.58 7.57
CA GLN A 134 6.05 -9.01 8.51
C GLN A 134 6.16 -10.53 8.63
N SER A 135 5.05 -11.26 8.50
CA SER A 135 5.04 -12.70 8.69
C SER A 135 5.45 -13.47 7.43
N ASN A 136 5.28 -12.88 6.24
CA ASN A 136 5.43 -13.62 4.98
C ASN A 136 6.46 -13.03 4.01
N VAL A 137 6.91 -11.79 4.21
CA VAL A 137 7.77 -11.10 3.22
C VAL A 137 9.08 -10.63 3.82
N VAL A 138 9.07 -10.00 5.00
CA VAL A 138 10.27 -9.39 5.59
C VAL A 138 10.37 -9.63 7.09
N SER A 139 11.59 -9.65 7.61
CA SER A 139 11.83 -9.67 9.06
C SER A 139 11.45 -8.34 9.72
N SER A 140 11.25 -8.36 11.03
CA SER A 140 10.77 -7.19 11.78
C SER A 140 11.69 -5.95 11.67
N ASP A 141 13.00 -6.14 11.54
CA ASP A 141 13.98 -5.06 11.37
C ASP A 141 13.92 -4.41 9.98
N GLN A 142 13.34 -5.08 8.99
CA GLN A 142 13.21 -4.61 7.61
C GLN A 142 11.89 -3.88 7.34
N MET A 143 10.95 -3.90 8.28
CA MET A 143 9.63 -3.27 8.12
C MET A 143 9.72 -1.78 7.76
N GLY A 144 10.68 -1.06 8.33
CA GLY A 144 10.89 0.36 8.04
C GLY A 144 11.28 0.68 6.60
N ASN A 145 11.83 -0.29 5.87
CA ASN A 145 12.27 -0.12 4.48
C ASN A 145 11.12 -0.26 3.48
N GLN A 146 9.95 -0.71 3.95
CA GLN A 146 8.84 -1.14 3.10
C GLN A 146 7.89 0.02 2.80
N THR A 147 7.37 0.04 1.57
CA THR A 147 6.14 0.75 1.23
C THR A 147 5.02 -0.28 1.03
N MET A 148 3.78 0.15 1.26
CA MET A 148 2.60 -0.65 0.94
C MET A 148 1.55 0.20 0.24
N ILE A 149 0.88 -0.38 -0.75
CA ILE A 149 -0.21 0.23 -1.51
C ILE A 149 -1.35 -0.78 -1.62
N VAL A 150 -2.59 -0.31 -1.50
CA VAL A 150 -3.80 -1.11 -1.66
C VAL A 150 -4.67 -0.47 -2.75
N ILE A 151 -5.01 -1.27 -3.76
CA ILE A 151 -5.90 -0.86 -4.87
C ILE A 151 -7.06 -1.87 -4.94
N PRO A 152 -8.33 -1.42 -4.98
CA PRO A 152 -9.48 -2.30 -5.11
C PRO A 152 -9.42 -3.09 -6.44
N ALA A 153 -9.69 -4.39 -6.39
CA ALA A 153 -9.63 -5.24 -7.57
C ALA A 153 -10.97 -5.28 -8.32
N LYS A 154 -10.95 -5.30 -9.67
CA LYS A 154 -12.18 -5.42 -10.46
C LYS A 154 -12.89 -6.76 -10.23
N SER A 155 -12.15 -7.81 -9.93
CA SER A 155 -12.64 -9.15 -9.58
C SER A 155 -13.23 -9.24 -8.16
N GLY A 156 -13.28 -8.13 -7.42
CA GLY A 156 -13.61 -8.12 -5.99
C GLY A 156 -12.36 -8.26 -5.12
N GLY A 157 -12.43 -7.78 -3.88
CA GLY A 157 -11.27 -7.71 -2.98
C GLY A 157 -10.27 -6.62 -3.37
N PHE A 158 -8.99 -6.85 -3.07
CA PHE A 158 -7.93 -5.83 -3.17
C PHE A 158 -6.62 -6.43 -3.65
N TYR A 159 -5.90 -5.68 -4.47
CA TYR A 159 -4.47 -5.87 -4.69
C TYR A 159 -3.70 -5.16 -3.58
N VAL A 160 -2.88 -5.90 -2.85
CA VAL A 160 -1.92 -5.40 -1.88
C VAL A 160 -0.54 -5.48 -2.51
N LEU A 161 0.07 -4.33 -2.73
CA LEU A 161 1.39 -4.18 -3.31
C LEU A 161 2.37 -3.80 -2.22
N ASN A 162 3.48 -4.53 -2.12
CA ASN A 162 4.62 -4.19 -1.28
C ASN A 162 5.85 -3.93 -2.16
N SER A 163 6.67 -2.95 -1.79
CA SER A 163 7.96 -2.72 -2.41
C SER A 163 8.97 -2.17 -1.42
N ASP A 164 10.23 -2.23 -1.82
CA ASP A 164 11.37 -1.60 -1.16
C ASP A 164 12.45 -1.33 -2.23
N ILE A 165 13.44 -0.50 -1.92
CA ILE A 165 14.45 -0.09 -2.90
C ILE A 165 15.43 -1.19 -3.33
N SER A 166 15.47 -2.33 -2.63
CA SER A 166 16.33 -3.47 -2.98
C SER A 166 15.69 -4.41 -4.00
N LEU A 167 14.36 -4.32 -4.21
CA LEU A 167 13.68 -5.10 -5.23
C LEU A 167 14.13 -4.73 -6.64
N SER A 168 14.22 -5.73 -7.51
CA SER A 168 14.42 -5.54 -8.94
C SER A 168 13.79 -6.68 -9.74
N GLN A 169 13.46 -6.38 -11.00
CA GLN A 169 12.94 -7.33 -11.98
C GLN A 169 13.30 -6.83 -13.38
N GLY A 170 14.25 -7.50 -14.03
CA GLY A 170 14.87 -6.98 -15.24
C GLY A 170 15.56 -5.64 -14.96
N ALA A 171 15.26 -4.63 -15.77
CA ALA A 171 15.81 -3.27 -15.60
C ALA A 171 15.01 -2.38 -14.63
N ALA A 172 13.88 -2.86 -14.10
CA ALA A 172 13.05 -2.10 -13.17
C ALA A 172 13.47 -2.35 -11.72
N PHE A 173 13.31 -1.31 -10.90
CA PHE A 173 13.62 -1.34 -9.47
C PHE A 173 12.36 -1.11 -8.63
N GLY A 174 12.41 -1.52 -7.37
CA GLY A 174 11.38 -1.21 -6.39
C GLY A 174 11.46 0.23 -5.90
N THR A 175 10.59 0.56 -4.95
CA THR A 175 10.46 1.92 -4.41
C THR A 175 10.05 1.88 -2.95
N GLY A 176 10.43 2.93 -2.20
CA GLY A 176 10.01 3.13 -0.81
C GLY A 176 8.80 4.06 -0.67
N THR A 177 8.17 4.50 -1.76
CA THR A 177 7.04 5.45 -1.71
C THR A 177 5.82 4.96 -2.48
N CYS A 178 4.63 5.28 -1.98
CA CYS A 178 3.37 5.03 -2.66
C CYS A 178 3.08 6.03 -3.80
N ASN A 179 3.86 7.12 -3.93
CA ASN A 179 3.65 8.22 -4.88
C ASN A 179 3.83 7.83 -6.36
N HIS A 180 4.30 6.60 -6.64
CA HIS A 180 4.31 6.05 -7.99
C HIS A 180 2.91 5.60 -8.42
N LEU A 181 2.15 4.97 -7.52
CA LEU A 181 0.84 4.40 -7.83
C LEU A 181 -0.32 5.23 -7.30
N LEU A 182 -0.07 6.13 -6.35
CA LEU A 182 -1.05 7.04 -5.77
C LEU A 182 -0.64 8.50 -6.00
N LYS A 183 -1.63 9.38 -6.20
CA LYS A 183 -1.45 10.83 -6.31
C LYS A 183 -1.42 11.47 -4.92
N CYS A 184 -0.44 11.09 -4.12
CA CYS A 184 -0.19 11.65 -2.79
C CYS A 184 0.49 13.03 -2.91
N SER A 185 0.07 14.00 -2.07
CA SER A 185 0.83 15.24 -1.83
C SER A 185 2.14 14.98 -1.11
#